data_AF-A0A5P9ES32-F1
#
_entry.id   AF-A0A5P9ES32-F1
#
_cell.length_a   1.000
_cell.length_b   1.000
_cell.length_c   1.000
_cell.angle_alpha   90.00
_cell.angle_beta   90.00
_cell.angle_gamma   90.00
#
_symmetry.space_group_name_H-M   'P 1'
#
loop_
_entity.id
_entity.type
_entity.pdbx_description
1 polymer ?
#
loop_
_entity_poly.entity_id
_entity_poly.type
_entity_poly.pdbx_seq_one_letter_code
_entity_poly.pdbx_strand_id
1 'polypeptide(L)'
;MNDKEFSPPDYRAHAFLEKGVHHMRDRAEQRDSENGERSMTKTVNAFNALYEHHLTEEEGWMFMVLLKQARASSGLFVADDYEDGAAYFGLAGEAAAKARAI
;
A
#
# COMPACT_ATOMS: atom_id res chain seq x y z
N MET A 1 -20.04 32.99 1.62
CA MET A 1 -19.17 32.12 0.80
C MET A 1 -17.97 31.82 1.66
N ASN A 2 -17.80 30.57 2.12
CA ASN A 2 -16.62 30.22 2.91
C ASN A 2 -15.49 29.93 1.92
N ASP A 3 -14.52 30.83 1.87
CA ASP A 3 -13.21 30.56 1.29
C ASP A 3 -12.58 29.46 2.12
N LYS A 4 -12.62 28.21 1.64
CA LYS A 4 -11.73 27.18 2.18
C LYS A 4 -10.31 27.63 1.83
N GLU A 5 -9.63 28.16 2.83
CA GLU A 5 -8.24 28.59 2.75
C GLU A 5 -7.40 27.45 2.17
N PHE A 6 -6.78 27.70 1.02
CA PHE A 6 -5.89 26.73 0.39
C PHE A 6 -4.64 26.59 1.27
N SER A 7 -4.54 25.47 1.99
CA SER A 7 -3.30 25.10 2.65
C SER A 7 -2.44 24.29 1.68
N PRO A 8 -1.17 24.67 1.46
CA PRO A 8 -0.28 23.89 0.60
C PRO A 8 -0.06 22.48 1.19
N PRO A 9 0.24 21.48 0.35
CA PRO A 9 0.46 20.12 0.83
C PRO A 9 1.63 20.04 1.81
N ASP A 10 1.46 19.28 2.90
CA ASP A 10 2.54 19.00 3.84
C ASP A 10 3.41 17.84 3.33
N TYR A 11 4.70 18.11 3.18
CA TYR A 11 5.72 17.17 2.73
C TYR A 11 6.73 16.82 3.85
N ARG A 12 6.38 17.02 5.11
CA ARG A 12 7.16 16.50 6.24
C ARG A 12 7.00 14.98 6.31
N ALA A 13 8.03 14.29 6.79
CA ALA A 13 8.08 12.82 6.80
C ALA A 13 6.82 12.15 7.41
N HIS A 14 6.32 12.66 8.53
CA HIS A 14 5.12 12.12 9.19
C HIS A 14 3.86 12.27 8.32
N ALA A 15 3.73 13.34 7.53
CA ALA A 15 2.57 13.58 6.69
C ALA A 15 2.41 12.50 5.59
N PHE A 16 3.53 11.97 5.06
CA PHE A 16 3.48 10.84 4.13
C PHE A 16 2.95 9.56 4.79
N LEU A 17 3.35 9.30 6.04
CA LEU A 17 2.87 8.13 6.78
C LEU A 17 1.38 8.26 7.11
N GLU A 18 0.95 9.44 7.56
CA GLU A 18 -0.45 9.73 7.88
C GLU A 18 -1.35 9.59 6.65
N LYS A 19 -0.93 10.13 5.50
CA LYS A 19 -1.64 9.91 4.23
C LYS A 19 -1.64 8.46 3.78
N GLY A 20 -0.53 7.74 3.96
CA GLY A 20 -0.48 6.29 3.74
C GLY A 20 -1.52 5.53 4.58
N VAL A 21 -1.70 5.92 5.86
CA VAL A 21 -2.77 5.39 6.71
C VAL A 21 -4.16 5.68 6.14
N HIS A 22 -4.40 6.90 5.66
CA HIS A 22 -5.66 7.25 5.00
C HIS A 22 -5.91 6.38 3.76
N HIS A 23 -4.92 6.24 2.87
CA HIS A 23 -5.03 5.38 1.68
C HIS A 23 -5.39 3.93 2.03
N MET A 24 -4.81 3.37 3.11
CA MET A 24 -5.15 2.02 3.56
C MET A 24 -6.60 1.92 4.04
N ARG A 25 -7.08 2.90 4.82
CA ARG A 25 -8.45 2.92 5.35
C ARG A 25 -9.48 3.09 4.23
N ASP A 26 -9.25 4.04 3.33
CA ASP A 26 -10.16 4.29 2.21
C ASP A 26 -10.24 3.07 1.29
N ARG A 27 -9.11 2.38 1.06
CA ARG A 27 -9.10 1.14 0.27
C ARG A 27 -9.79 0.00 0.98
N ALA A 28 -9.61 -0.13 2.30
CA ALA A 28 -10.30 -1.15 3.08
C ALA A 28 -11.82 -0.95 3.00
N GLU A 29 -12.31 0.27 3.17
CA GLU A 29 -13.74 0.59 3.04
C GLU A 29 -14.30 0.28 1.65
N GLN A 30 -13.54 0.54 0.60
CA GLN A 30 -14.00 0.36 -0.78
C GLN A 30 -13.84 -1.07 -1.32
N ARG A 31 -12.86 -1.84 -0.83
CA ARG A 31 -12.36 -3.04 -1.50
C ARG A 31 -12.24 -4.27 -0.62
N ASP A 32 -12.20 -4.13 0.70
CA ASP A 32 -12.17 -5.30 1.57
C ASP A 32 -13.57 -5.93 1.57
N SER A 33 -13.59 -7.26 1.47
CA SER A 33 -14.84 -8.01 1.57
C SER A 33 -15.29 -8.12 3.03
N GLU A 34 -16.58 -8.41 3.26
CA GLU A 34 -17.14 -8.61 4.62
C GLU A 34 -16.38 -9.67 5.43
N ASN A 35 -15.71 -10.62 4.75
CA ASN A 35 -14.90 -11.67 5.37
C ASN A 35 -13.44 -11.25 5.64
N GLY A 36 -13.06 -10.00 5.38
CA GLY A 36 -11.71 -9.48 5.58
C GLY A 36 -10.68 -9.96 4.55
N GLU A 37 -11.11 -10.63 3.47
CA GLU A 37 -10.23 -11.07 2.40
C GLU A 37 -9.80 -9.86 1.55
N ARG A 38 -8.48 -9.64 1.44
CA ARG A 38 -7.87 -8.49 0.77
C ARG A 38 -7.46 -8.80 -0.67
N SER A 39 -7.36 -7.74 -1.46
CA SER A 39 -6.98 -7.80 -2.88
C SER A 39 -5.63 -8.47 -3.14
N MET A 40 -4.65 -8.33 -2.23
CA MET A 40 -3.32 -8.91 -2.44
C MET A 40 -3.33 -10.43 -2.34
N THR A 41 -4.02 -11.02 -1.35
CA THR A 41 -4.14 -12.49 -1.23
C THR A 41 -4.73 -13.09 -2.51
N LYS A 42 -5.79 -12.50 -3.05
CA LYS A 42 -6.39 -12.92 -4.33
C LYS A 42 -5.40 -12.80 -5.49
N THR A 43 -4.69 -11.69 -5.56
CA THR A 43 -3.72 -11.41 -6.62
C THR A 43 -2.61 -12.44 -6.62
N VAL A 44 -2.01 -12.70 -5.46
CA VAL A 44 -0.94 -13.68 -5.27
C VAL A 44 -1.42 -15.09 -5.59
N ASN A 45 -2.61 -15.50 -5.10
CA ASN A 45 -3.16 -16.82 -5.39
C ASN A 45 -3.39 -17.03 -6.89
N ALA A 46 -3.96 -16.04 -7.58
CA ALA A 46 -4.15 -16.10 -9.03
C ALA A 46 -2.82 -16.15 -9.78
N PHE A 47 -1.85 -15.31 -9.40
CA PHE A 47 -0.53 -15.30 -10.01
C PHE A 47 0.18 -16.64 -9.86
N ASN A 48 0.20 -17.19 -8.65
CA ASN A 48 0.78 -18.49 -8.34
C ASN A 48 0.15 -19.62 -9.16
N ALA A 49 -1.18 -19.61 -9.32
CA ALA A 49 -1.89 -20.61 -10.11
C ALA A 49 -1.61 -20.49 -11.62
N LEU A 50 -1.47 -19.27 -12.15
CA LEU A 50 -1.23 -19.04 -13.58
C LEU A 50 0.22 -19.31 -14.01
N TYR A 51 1.18 -19.06 -13.13
CA TYR A 51 2.60 -19.05 -13.47
C TYR A 51 3.42 -20.10 -12.71
N GLU A 52 2.77 -21.01 -11.98
CA GLU A 52 3.43 -22.08 -11.21
C GLU A 52 4.46 -21.52 -10.21
N HIS A 53 4.04 -20.51 -9.46
CA HIS A 53 4.86 -19.85 -8.45
C HIS A 53 4.27 -20.02 -7.03
N HIS A 54 5.03 -19.59 -6.03
CA HIS A 54 4.68 -19.73 -4.62
C HIS A 54 4.94 -18.45 -3.82
N LEU A 55 4.55 -17.31 -4.37
CA LEU A 55 4.62 -16.05 -3.66
C LEU A 55 3.68 -16.07 -2.45
N THR A 56 4.11 -15.42 -1.37
CA THR A 56 3.29 -15.11 -0.19
C THR A 56 2.63 -13.74 -0.33
N GLU A 57 1.63 -13.45 0.51
CA GLU A 57 0.99 -12.12 0.52
C GLU A 57 1.99 -11.01 0.87
N GLU A 58 2.91 -11.27 1.81
CA GLU A 58 3.99 -10.33 2.15
C GLU A 58 4.88 -10.04 0.94
N GLU A 59 5.32 -11.07 0.21
CA GLU A 59 6.14 -10.88 -0.99
C GLU A 59 5.39 -10.09 -2.07
N GLY A 60 4.07 -10.28 -2.20
CA GLY A 60 3.24 -9.46 -3.07
C GLY A 60 3.26 -7.98 -2.68
N TRP A 61 3.10 -7.66 -1.39
CA TRP A 61 3.22 -6.27 -0.91
C TRP A 61 4.63 -5.71 -1.09
N MET A 62 5.67 -6.49 -0.79
CA MET A 62 7.07 -6.08 -0.98
C MET A 62 7.40 -5.83 -2.46
N PHE A 63 6.81 -6.59 -3.38
CA PHE A 63 6.92 -6.32 -4.81
C PHE A 63 6.30 -4.95 -5.17
N MET A 64 5.16 -4.60 -4.58
CA MET A 64 4.53 -3.29 -4.78
C MET A 64 5.35 -2.13 -4.18
N VAL A 65 6.07 -2.37 -3.08
CA VAL A 65 7.05 -1.40 -2.55
C VAL A 65 8.17 -1.15 -3.56
N LEU A 66 8.73 -2.21 -4.17
CA LEU A 66 9.75 -2.07 -5.22
C LEU A 66 9.23 -1.28 -6.43
N LEU A 67 7.98 -1.50 -6.84
CA LEU A 67 7.36 -0.72 -7.91
C LEU A 67 7.31 0.78 -7.56
N LYS A 68 6.90 1.12 -6.34
CA LYS A 68 6.83 2.51 -5.88
C LYS A 68 8.21 3.14 -5.76
N GLN A 69 9.20 2.40 -5.28
CA GLN A 69 10.60 2.82 -5.26
C GLN A 69 11.16 3.06 -6.67
N ALA A 70 10.85 2.20 -7.62
CA ALA A 70 11.27 2.34 -9.02
C ALA A 70 10.64 3.57 -9.69
N ARG A 71 9.38 3.90 -9.37
CA ARG A 71 8.73 5.13 -9.85
C ARG A 71 9.37 6.37 -9.23
N ALA A 72 9.53 6.38 -7.91
CA ALA A 72 10.12 7.50 -7.18
C ALA A 72 11.58 7.80 -7.59
N SER A 73 12.32 6.81 -8.10
CA SER A 73 13.71 7.00 -8.55
C SER A 73 13.84 7.64 -9.93
N SER A 74 12.74 7.86 -10.65
CA SER A 74 12.74 8.38 -12.02
C SER A 74 11.66 9.43 -12.25
N GLY A 75 11.98 10.47 -13.04
CA GLY A 75 11.01 11.50 -13.40
C GLY A 75 10.81 12.59 -12.35
N LEU A 76 9.58 13.12 -12.28
CA LEU A 76 9.20 14.21 -11.38
C LEU A 76 8.80 13.69 -10.00
N PHE A 77 8.92 14.53 -8.98
CA PHE A 77 8.41 14.21 -7.64
C PHE A 77 6.89 14.00 -7.68
N VAL A 78 6.46 12.81 -7.23
CA VAL A 78 5.06 12.44 -7.05
C VAL A 78 4.88 11.94 -5.62
N ALA A 79 4.16 12.69 -4.79
CA ALA A 79 3.98 12.36 -3.38
C ALA A 79 3.35 10.98 -3.15
N ASP A 80 2.40 10.59 -4.01
CA ASP A 80 1.72 9.29 -3.98
C ASP A 80 2.67 8.10 -4.03
N ASP A 81 3.83 8.21 -4.67
CA ASP A 81 4.79 7.10 -4.70
C ASP A 81 5.33 6.76 -3.30
N TYR A 82 5.52 7.78 -2.46
CA TYR A 82 5.98 7.61 -1.08
C TYR A 82 4.85 7.27 -0.12
N GLU A 83 3.67 7.88 -0.30
CA GLU A 83 2.47 7.60 0.50
C GLU A 83 2.03 6.15 0.34
N ASP A 84 1.96 5.65 -0.90
CA ASP A 84 1.65 4.25 -1.17
C ASP A 84 2.78 3.31 -0.75
N GLY A 85 4.04 3.69 -0.94
CA GLY A 85 5.18 2.89 -0.49
C GLY A 85 5.13 2.63 1.02
N ALA A 86 4.82 3.67 1.81
CA ALA A 86 4.63 3.54 3.25
C ALA A 86 3.43 2.65 3.61
N ALA A 87 2.30 2.83 2.94
CA ALA A 87 1.11 2.01 3.13
C ALA A 87 1.39 0.52 2.83
N TYR A 88 2.04 0.21 1.70
CA TYR A 88 2.36 -1.15 1.31
C TYR A 88 3.34 -1.82 2.27
N PHE A 89 4.31 -1.08 2.82
CA PHE A 89 5.21 -1.63 3.83
C PHE A 89 4.48 -1.96 5.14
N GLY A 90 3.50 -1.14 5.54
CA GLY A 90 2.61 -1.46 6.66
C GLY A 90 1.78 -2.72 6.44
N LEU A 91 1.20 -2.88 5.25
CA LEU A 91 0.42 -4.07 4.87
C LEU A 91 1.29 -5.33 4.79
N ALA A 92 2.52 -5.22 4.28
CA ALA A 92 3.50 -6.30 4.30
C ALA A 92 3.83 -6.73 5.73
N GLY A 93 4.04 -5.77 6.64
CA GLY A 93 4.26 -6.02 8.07
C GLY A 93 3.08 -6.74 8.73
N GLU A 94 1.84 -6.37 8.39
CA GLU A 94 0.65 -7.07 8.88
C GLU A 94 0.61 -8.53 8.41
N ALA A 95 0.88 -8.78 7.12
CA ALA A 95 0.93 -10.13 6.56
C ALA A 95 2.04 -10.98 7.19
N ALA A 96 3.24 -10.40 7.34
CA ALA A 96 4.37 -11.01 8.04
C ALA A 96 4.04 -11.39 9.48
N ALA A 97 3.39 -10.47 10.23
CA ALA A 97 3.01 -10.71 11.61
C ALA A 97 1.99 -11.86 11.73
N LYS A 98 0.99 -11.90 10.85
CA LYS A 98 0.02 -13.01 10.81
C LYS A 98 0.68 -14.36 10.51
N ALA A 99 1.73 -14.37 9.68
CA ALA A 99 2.40 -15.61 9.26
C ALA A 99 3.46 -16.11 10.25
N ARG A 100 4.08 -15.20 11.03
CA ARG A 100 5.30 -15.53 11.81
C ARG A 100 5.31 -15.09 13.27
N ALA A 101 4.44 -14.17 13.69
CA ALA A 101 4.47 -13.61 15.05
C ALA A 101 3.51 -14.29 16.03
N ILE A 102 2.79 -15.32 15.58
CA ILE A 102 1.83 -16.14 16.31
C ILE A 102 2.18 -17.62 16.02
#